data_AF-A0A7V9I3K9-F1
#
_entry.id   AF-A0A7V9I3K9-F1
#
_cell.length_a   1.000
_cell.length_b   1.000
_cell.length_c   1.000
_cell.angle_alpha   90.00
_cell.angle_beta   90.00
_cell.angle_gamma   90.00
#
_symmetry.space_group_name_H-M   'P 1'
#
loop_
_entity.id
_entity.type
_entity.pdbx_description
1 polymer ?
#
loop_
_entity_poly.entity_id
_entity_poly.type
_entity_poly.pdbx_seq_one_letter_code
_entity_poly.pdbx_strand_id
1 'polypeptide(L)'
;MSDKRYLILAEGKSADAHYGKTARGVLRYRRGDVVAVLDSERAGETMEGVPIVATVNDALCFGPTVALVGVATQGGRFPPAWQALLRSCVSKGLDVENGLHEFVSDDAELAELAARHGVRLHDLRQPPAGLGVPTG
;
A
#
# COMPACT_ATOMS: atom_id res chain seq x y z
N MET A 1 16.21 2.03 13.06
CA MET A 1 14.80 1.62 12.95
C MET A 1 14.25 2.22 11.67
N SER A 2 13.47 1.47 10.90
CA SER A 2 12.95 1.97 9.62
C SER A 2 12.03 3.15 9.89
N ASP A 3 12.37 4.32 9.36
CA ASP A 3 11.65 5.61 9.54
C ASP A 3 10.31 5.66 8.78
N LYS A 4 9.73 4.49 8.48
CA LYS A 4 8.57 4.35 7.59
C LYS A 4 7.29 4.57 8.39
N ARG A 5 6.49 5.52 7.93
CA ARG A 5 5.15 5.80 8.43
C ARG A 5 4.13 5.35 7.40
N TYR A 6 3.39 4.30 7.72
CA TYR A 6 2.52 3.60 6.78
C TYR A 6 1.11 4.19 6.75
N LEU A 7 0.67 4.53 5.55
CA LEU A 7 -0.74 4.56 5.16
C LEU A 7 -1.10 3.18 4.59
N ILE A 8 -1.99 2.44 5.25
CA ILE A 8 -2.45 1.15 4.72
C ILE A 8 -3.63 1.39 3.79
N LEU A 9 -3.49 1.01 2.51
CA LEU A 9 -4.58 1.03 1.53
C LEU A 9 -5.45 -0.21 1.75
N ALA A 10 -6.69 -0.01 2.19
CA ALA A 10 -7.63 -1.09 2.51
C ALA A 10 -9.03 -0.83 1.93
N GLU A 11 -9.12 -0.04 0.86
CA GLU A 11 -10.35 0.43 0.23
C GLU A 11 -11.39 -0.69 0.03
N GLY A 12 -12.56 -0.54 0.68
CA GLY A 12 -13.70 -1.47 0.62
C GLY A 12 -13.43 -2.85 1.21
N LYS A 13 -12.32 -3.03 1.95
CA LYS A 13 -11.84 -4.33 2.46
C LYS A 13 -11.26 -4.28 3.86
N SER A 14 -11.21 -3.12 4.54
CA SER A 14 -10.58 -3.04 5.88
C SER A 14 -11.31 -3.90 6.93
N ALA A 15 -12.63 -4.05 6.81
CA ALA A 15 -13.44 -4.90 7.67
C ALA A 15 -13.38 -6.39 7.27
N ASP A 16 -12.98 -6.71 6.04
CA ASP A 16 -12.95 -8.08 5.54
C ASP A 16 -11.75 -8.86 6.11
N ALA A 17 -12.02 -9.98 6.78
CA ALA A 17 -10.98 -10.79 7.41
C ALA A 17 -10.09 -11.53 6.39
N HIS A 18 -10.63 -11.88 5.23
CA HIS A 18 -9.91 -12.63 4.20
C HIS A 18 -9.12 -11.70 3.29
N TYR A 19 -9.77 -10.68 2.74
CA TYR A 19 -9.16 -9.74 1.80
C TYR A 19 -8.34 -8.66 2.51
N GLY A 20 -8.74 -8.21 3.71
CA GLY A 20 -7.98 -7.26 4.52
C GLY A 20 -6.87 -7.91 5.38
N LYS A 21 -6.50 -9.17 5.13
CA LYS A 21 -5.56 -9.91 5.98
C LYS A 21 -4.18 -9.26 6.08
N THR A 22 -3.69 -8.63 5.01
CA THR A 22 -2.39 -7.92 5.02
C THR A 22 -2.46 -6.71 5.94
N ALA A 23 -3.48 -5.86 5.77
CA ALA A 23 -3.75 -4.71 6.65
C ALA A 23 -3.82 -5.13 8.12
N ARG A 24 -4.60 -6.16 8.42
CA ARG A 24 -4.75 -6.73 9.78
C ARG A 24 -3.42 -7.26 10.33
N GLY A 25 -2.64 -7.96 9.51
CA GLY A 25 -1.33 -8.46 9.90
C GLY A 25 -0.37 -7.34 10.30
N VAL A 26 -0.29 -6.29 9.48
CA VAL A 26 0.58 -5.13 9.76
C VAL A 26 0.09 -4.36 10.98
N LEU A 27 -1.21 -4.11 11.11
CA LEU A 27 -1.79 -3.49 12.30
C LEU A 27 -1.52 -4.29 13.58
N ARG A 28 -1.46 -5.62 13.51
CA ARG A 28 -1.22 -6.47 14.67
C ARG A 28 0.26 -6.57 15.07
N TYR A 29 1.18 -6.61 14.10
CA TYR A 29 2.60 -6.91 14.36
C TYR A 29 3.54 -5.71 14.18
N ARG A 30 3.09 -4.64 13.52
CA ARG A 30 3.87 -3.42 13.22
C ARG A 30 3.05 -2.16 13.49
N ARG A 31 2.15 -2.22 14.49
CA ARG A 31 1.19 -1.17 14.82
C ARG A 31 1.78 0.24 14.94
N GLY A 32 2.97 0.35 15.54
CA GLY A 32 3.66 1.61 15.79
C GLY A 32 4.09 2.35 14.52
N ASP A 33 4.21 1.64 13.40
CA ASP A 33 4.60 2.23 12.12
C ASP A 33 3.38 2.75 11.34
N VAL A 34 2.15 2.35 11.73
CA VAL A 34 0.91 2.67 10.99
C VAL A 34 0.28 3.94 11.52
N VAL A 35 0.10 4.91 10.64
CA VAL A 35 -0.45 6.23 10.99
C VAL A 35 -1.90 6.42 10.58
N ALA A 36 -2.34 5.75 9.51
CA ALA A 36 -3.72 5.78 9.02
C ALA A 36 -4.05 4.54 8.18
N VAL A 37 -5.33 4.18 8.12
CA VAL A 37 -5.89 3.22 7.17
C VAL A 37 -6.77 3.98 6.19
N LEU A 38 -6.64 3.75 4.89
CA LEU A 38 -7.52 4.32 3.87
C LEU A 38 -8.61 3.31 3.53
N ASP A 39 -9.85 3.67 3.84
CA ASP A 39 -11.05 2.95 3.42
C ASP A 39 -12.23 3.93 3.42
N SER A 40 -12.69 4.34 2.23
CA SER A 40 -13.73 5.36 2.07
C SER A 40 -15.09 4.94 2.64
N GLU A 41 -15.37 3.64 2.71
CA GLU A 41 -16.63 3.11 3.24
C GLU A 41 -16.71 3.20 4.78
N ARG A 42 -15.58 3.42 5.45
CA ARG A 42 -15.45 3.38 6.92
C ARG A 42 -14.73 4.61 7.49
N ALA A 43 -14.69 5.69 6.71
CA ALA A 43 -14.03 6.92 7.13
C ALA A 43 -14.62 7.48 8.43
N GLY A 44 -13.74 7.91 9.35
CA GLY A 44 -14.12 8.40 10.67
C GLY A 44 -14.17 7.32 11.77
N GLU A 45 -14.09 6.04 11.40
CA GLU A 45 -13.89 4.96 12.36
C GLU A 45 -12.42 4.81 12.77
N THR A 46 -12.17 3.90 13.71
CA THR A 46 -10.80 3.47 14.07
C THR A 46 -10.67 1.96 13.97
N MET A 47 -9.47 1.49 13.58
CA MET A 47 -9.11 0.08 13.56
C MET A 47 -7.83 -0.13 14.35
N GLU A 48 -7.89 -0.93 15.43
CA GLU A 48 -6.76 -1.11 16.36
C GLU A 48 -6.21 0.24 16.88
N GLY A 49 -7.07 1.25 17.02
CA GLY A 49 -6.70 2.62 17.41
C GLY A 49 -6.02 3.46 16.32
N VAL A 50 -5.97 2.99 15.06
CA VAL A 50 -5.54 3.78 13.89
C VAL A 50 -6.78 4.45 13.29
N PRO A 51 -6.73 5.74 12.93
CA PRO A 51 -7.83 6.39 12.22
C PRO A 51 -8.03 5.80 10.82
N ILE A 52 -9.29 5.60 10.45
CA ILE A 52 -9.68 5.29 9.08
C ILE A 52 -10.06 6.58 8.37
N VAL A 53 -9.45 6.83 7.21
CA VAL A 53 -9.64 8.03 6.39
C VAL A 53 -10.22 7.68 5.02
N ALA A 54 -10.93 8.63 4.40
CA ALA A 54 -11.56 8.41 3.11
C ALA A 54 -10.60 8.55 1.93
N THR A 55 -9.65 9.48 2.03
CA THR A 55 -8.78 9.82 0.90
C THR A 55 -7.30 9.91 1.32
N VAL A 56 -6.41 9.88 0.32
CA VAL A 56 -4.98 10.10 0.54
C VAL A 56 -4.73 11.49 1.14
N ASN A 57 -5.50 12.51 0.74
CA ASN A 57 -5.37 13.86 1.28
C ASN A 57 -5.66 13.91 2.79
N ASP A 58 -6.70 13.21 3.23
CA ASP A 58 -7.08 13.13 4.65
C ASP A 58 -5.99 12.42 5.47
N ALA A 59 -5.22 11.52 4.84
CA ALA A 59 -4.10 10.84 5.49
C ALA A 59 -2.89 11.76 5.72
N LEU A 60 -2.71 12.82 4.93
CA LEU A 60 -1.45 13.59 4.90
C LEU A 60 -1.15 14.29 6.23
N CYS A 61 -2.17 14.70 6.98
CA CYS A 61 -1.97 15.32 8.29
C CYS A 61 -1.32 14.36 9.31
N PHE A 62 -1.42 13.05 9.08
CA PHE A 62 -0.75 12.01 9.88
C PHE A 62 0.68 11.71 9.41
N GLY A 63 1.21 12.46 8.43
CA GLY A 63 2.58 12.36 7.93
C GLY A 63 3.01 10.97 7.43
N PRO A 64 2.21 10.27 6.61
CA PRO A 64 2.63 9.01 6.00
C PRO A 64 3.78 9.25 5.02
N THR A 65 4.72 8.32 4.97
CA THR A 65 5.85 8.32 4.02
C THR A 65 5.72 7.19 3.00
N VAL A 66 4.94 6.14 3.32
CA VAL A 66 4.76 4.95 2.48
C VAL A 66 3.29 4.57 2.46
N ALA A 67 2.74 4.34 1.27
CA ALA A 67 1.47 3.68 1.04
C ALA A 67 1.68 2.18 0.85
N LEU A 68 1.09 1.36 1.73
CA LEU A 68 1.16 -0.09 1.66
C LEU A 68 -0.15 -0.66 1.12
N VAL A 69 -0.09 -1.49 0.09
CA VAL A 69 -1.25 -2.26 -0.40
C VAL A 69 -1.63 -3.31 0.66
N GLY A 70 -2.67 -2.99 1.44
CA GLY A 70 -3.13 -3.77 2.58
C GLY A 70 -4.18 -4.83 2.26
N VAL A 71 -4.56 -4.98 0.99
CA VAL A 71 -5.55 -5.96 0.55
C VAL A 71 -4.92 -7.10 -0.23
N ALA A 72 -5.57 -8.25 -0.21
CA ALA A 72 -5.42 -9.29 -1.21
C ALA A 72 -6.55 -9.15 -2.24
N THR A 73 -6.27 -9.36 -3.53
CA THR A 73 -7.30 -9.46 -4.58
C THR A 73 -7.34 -10.89 -5.11
N GLN A 74 -8.54 -11.36 -5.51
CA GLN A 74 -8.64 -12.55 -6.35
C GLN A 74 -8.49 -12.16 -7.82
N GLY A 75 -7.75 -12.96 -8.59
CA GLY A 75 -7.55 -12.73 -10.02
C GLY A 75 -6.44 -11.74 -10.39
N GLY A 76 -5.77 -11.14 -9.40
CA GLY A 76 -4.50 -10.43 -9.61
C GLY A 76 -4.57 -9.21 -10.50
N ARG A 77 -5.73 -8.54 -10.64
CA ARG A 77 -5.83 -7.22 -11.28
C ARG A 77 -6.36 -6.18 -10.32
N PHE A 78 -5.73 -5.01 -10.29
CA PHE A 78 -6.28 -3.84 -9.62
C PHE A 78 -7.52 -3.31 -10.33
N PRO A 79 -8.64 -3.09 -9.62
CA PRO A 79 -9.76 -2.31 -10.15
C PRO A 79 -9.31 -0.89 -10.54
N PRO A 80 -9.99 -0.19 -11.46
CA PRO A 80 -9.64 1.19 -11.84
C PRO A 80 -9.53 2.17 -10.65
N ALA A 81 -10.37 1.98 -9.63
CA ALA A 81 -10.31 2.77 -8.39
C ALA A 81 -8.96 2.64 -7.68
N TRP A 82 -8.34 1.45 -7.71
CA TRP A 82 -7.03 1.22 -7.12
C TRP A 82 -5.90 1.89 -7.92
N GLN A 83 -5.99 1.91 -9.26
CA GLN A 83 -5.02 2.64 -10.07
C GLN A 83 -5.04 4.14 -9.78
N ALA A 84 -6.23 4.74 -9.66
CA ALA A 84 -6.39 6.14 -9.26
C ALA A 84 -5.84 6.40 -7.85
N LEU A 85 -6.10 5.48 -6.92
CA LEU A 85 -5.60 5.56 -5.55
C LEU A 85 -4.06 5.51 -5.49
N LEU A 86 -3.42 4.60 -6.23
CA LEU A 86 -1.96 4.49 -6.31
C LEU A 86 -1.34 5.76 -6.91
N ARG A 87 -1.92 6.30 -7.99
CA ARG A 87 -1.48 7.57 -8.59
C ARG A 87 -1.61 8.75 -7.64
N SER A 88 -2.67 8.76 -6.82
CA SER A 88 -2.86 9.77 -5.77
C SER A 88 -1.74 9.68 -4.72
N CYS A 89 -1.40 8.47 -4.26
CA CYS A 89 -0.29 8.27 -3.32
C CYS A 89 1.04 8.80 -3.89
N VAL A 90 1.38 8.40 -5.11
CA VAL A 90 2.60 8.83 -5.81
C VAL A 90 2.62 10.36 -5.98
N SER A 91 1.53 10.95 -6.45
CA SER A 91 1.42 12.41 -6.65
C SER A 91 1.59 13.21 -5.35
N LYS A 92 1.34 12.57 -4.20
CA LYS A 92 1.51 13.17 -2.87
C LYS A 92 2.87 12.86 -2.23
N GLY A 93 3.78 12.22 -2.97
CA GLY A 93 5.14 11.94 -2.52
C GLY A 93 5.28 10.71 -1.63
N LEU A 94 4.30 9.80 -1.64
CA LEU A 94 4.40 8.55 -0.89
C LEU A 94 5.07 7.49 -1.75
N ASP A 95 6.05 6.79 -1.17
CA ASP A 95 6.51 5.50 -1.70
C ASP A 95 5.35 4.51 -1.71
N VAL A 96 5.35 3.55 -2.63
CA VAL A 96 4.32 2.52 -2.73
C VAL A 96 4.95 1.15 -2.51
N GLU A 97 4.43 0.40 -1.54
CA GLU A 97 4.78 -1.01 -1.32
C GLU A 97 3.61 -1.91 -1.71
N ASN A 98 3.86 -2.81 -2.67
CA ASN A 98 2.85 -3.69 -3.23
C ASN A 98 3.19 -5.16 -2.96
N GLY A 99 2.27 -5.86 -2.29
CA GLY A 99 2.38 -7.29 -1.98
C GLY A 99 1.60 -8.20 -2.92
N LEU A 100 1.01 -7.68 -4.01
CA LEU A 100 0.24 -8.47 -4.97
C LEU A 100 1.14 -9.13 -6.03
N HIS A 101 0.57 -10.08 -6.78
CA HIS A 101 1.27 -10.74 -7.90
C HIS A 101 1.42 -9.83 -9.12
N GLU A 102 0.53 -8.85 -9.28
CA GLU A 102 0.64 -7.82 -10.31
C GLU A 102 1.61 -6.76 -9.82
N PHE A 103 2.64 -6.48 -10.62
CA PHE A 103 3.65 -5.50 -10.26
C PHE A 103 3.20 -4.10 -10.65
N VAL A 104 3.26 -3.18 -9.68
CA VAL A 104 2.95 -1.78 -9.94
C VAL A 104 4.07 -1.10 -10.73
N SER A 105 5.29 -1.64 -10.70
CA SER A 105 6.41 -1.17 -11.52
C SER A 105 6.22 -1.40 -13.03
N ASP A 106 5.36 -2.36 -13.42
CA ASP A 106 5.13 -2.69 -14.83
C ASP A 106 4.12 -1.74 -15.50
N ASP A 107 3.37 -0.96 -14.72
CA ASP A 107 2.54 0.14 -15.23
C ASP A 107 3.44 1.33 -15.60
N ALA A 108 3.65 1.52 -16.91
CA ALA A 108 4.51 2.57 -17.44
C ALA A 108 4.10 3.97 -16.99
N GLU A 109 2.79 4.25 -16.89
CA GLU A 109 2.30 5.56 -16.49
C GLU A 109 2.55 5.81 -15.00
N LEU A 110 2.35 4.77 -14.16
CA LEU A 110 2.64 4.85 -12.73
C LEU A 110 4.14 4.96 -12.46
N ALA A 111 4.97 4.22 -13.21
CA ALA A 111 6.43 4.28 -13.13
C ALA A 111 6.97 5.65 -13.53
N GLU A 112 6.47 6.25 -14.61
CA GLU A 112 6.83 7.61 -15.03
C GLU A 112 6.41 8.64 -13.97
N LEU A 113 5.19 8.51 -13.43
CA LEU A 113 4.72 9.37 -12.35
C LEU A 113 5.62 9.26 -11.11
N ALA A 114 6.00 8.03 -10.74
CA ALA A 114 6.89 7.80 -9.60
C ALA A 114 8.27 8.46 -9.80
N ALA A 115 8.84 8.33 -11.00
CA ALA A 115 10.09 8.99 -11.35
C ALA A 115 10.00 10.52 -11.26
N ARG A 116 8.91 11.12 -11.74
CA ARG A 116 8.68 12.58 -11.67
C ARG A 116 8.55 13.09 -10.24
N HIS A 117 7.91 12.32 -9.36
CA HIS A 117 7.72 12.68 -7.95
C HIS A 117 8.86 12.23 -7.04
N GLY A 118 9.86 11.50 -7.56
CA GLY A 118 10.99 11.02 -6.78
C GLY A 118 10.63 9.96 -5.74
N VAL A 119 9.54 9.22 -5.95
CA VAL A 119 9.09 8.15 -5.05
C VAL A 119 9.46 6.78 -5.57
N ARG A 120 9.50 5.79 -4.69
CA ARG A 120 9.80 4.40 -5.03
C ARG A 120 8.53 3.57 -5.15
N LEU A 121 8.45 2.78 -6.21
CA LEU A 121 7.53 1.64 -6.32
C LEU A 121 8.29 0.38 -5.91
N HIS A 122 7.77 -0.36 -4.94
CA HIS A 122 8.42 -1.56 -4.41
C HIS A 122 7.47 -2.75 -4.44
N ASP A 123 7.72 -3.65 -5.39
CA ASP A 123 6.99 -4.90 -5.55
C ASP A 123 7.61 -5.99 -4.68
N LEU A 124 6.99 -6.25 -3.52
CA LEU A 124 7.48 -7.17 -2.49
C LEU A 124 7.52 -8.64 -2.94
N ARG A 125 6.84 -8.96 -4.05
CA ARG A 125 6.81 -10.30 -4.64
C ARG A 125 7.75 -10.45 -5.82
N GLN A 126 8.42 -9.38 -6.25
CA GLN A 126 9.42 -9.47 -7.29
C GLN A 126 10.64 -10.25 -6.75
N PRO A 127 11.03 -11.36 -7.38
CA PRO A 127 12.18 -12.13 -6.92
C PRO A 127 13.47 -11.30 -7.10
N PRO A 128 14.47 -11.46 -6.21
CA PRO A 128 15.77 -10.87 -6.40
C PRO A 128 16.40 -11.32 -7.72
N ALA A 129 17.14 -10.42 -8.38
CA ALA A 129 17.94 -10.80 -9.54
C ALA A 129 19.09 -11.74 -9.13
N GLY A 130 19.53 -12.59 -10.05
CA GLY A 130 20.73 -13.42 -9.86
C GLY A 130 20.55 -14.63 -8.95
N LEU A 131 19.33 -15.13 -8.77
CA LEU A 131 19.10 -16.41 -8.09
C LEU A 131 19.72 -17.55 -8.90
N GLY A 132 20.71 -18.23 -8.31
CA GLY A 132 21.32 -19.44 -8.86
C GLY A 132 20.68 -20.71 -8.30
N VAL A 133 21.06 -21.84 -8.89
CA VAL A 133 20.79 -23.19 -8.34
C VAL A 133 22.10 -23.78 -7.82
N PRO A 134 22.06 -24.71 -6.83
CA PRO A 134 23.26 -25.41 -6.38
C PRO A 134 23.96 -26.12 -7.56
N THR A 135 25.28 -26.02 -7.63
CA THR A 135 26.08 -26.56 -8.75
C THR A 135 26.61 -27.99 -8.55
N GLY A 136 26.18 -28.67 -7.49
CA GLY A 136 26.67 -30.00 -7.09
C GLY A 136 27.48 -29.99 -5.81
#